data_AF-A0A815GSQ4-F1
#
_entry.id   AF-A0A815GSQ4-F1
#
_cell.length_a   1.000
_cell.length_b   1.000
_cell.length_c   1.000
_cell.angle_alpha   90.00
_cell.angle_beta   90.00
_cell.angle_gamma   90.00
#
_symmetry.space_group_name_H-M   'P 1'
#
loop_
_entity.id
_entity.type
_entity.pdbx_description
1 polymer ?
#
loop_
_entity_poly.entity_id
_entity_poly.type
_entity_poly.pdbx_seq_one_letter_code
_entity_poly.pdbx_strand_id
1 'polypeptide(L)'
;MCKVVAPYEASPHEITSSNWRHSLGDERFCKAYRDFFDQELTVSGNNWQQKFWELLLDNKPEPMINSVVSGLAHPLIHIGYAFELDSRIVASEALTLTAVCYNYHHEFIDKLKPPKAGSKSILEIFKDLRSDNRLPLFDAPGVGNLEPSVKQSIDIVLTYFDQWQININNLEKTIEDLFDFSVYLYGATHKPNQIDFDFFLLHLLTSMHAIRIIYPHINDRQLAEHILWQFFYIASMLYICQLRPEINQELIYDYKIDDSKQNWNYVIERSVNTELAEDAHLVKVVRTLRDAEVFYGSKNGLYLKTAVKTVENVNTDNMWIGGPINPRQLNILKRV
;
A
#
# COMPACT_ATOMS: atom_id res chain seq x y z
N MET A 1 -22.64 14.71 -12.17
CA MET A 1 -23.19 13.53 -12.88
C MET A 1 -22.40 12.32 -12.43
N CYS A 2 -23.01 11.38 -11.70
CA CYS A 2 -22.39 10.07 -11.48
C CYS A 2 -22.15 9.43 -12.85
N LYS A 3 -20.90 9.22 -13.23
CA LYS A 3 -20.57 8.43 -14.42
C LYS A 3 -21.20 7.06 -14.24
N VAL A 4 -21.89 6.59 -15.29
CA VAL A 4 -22.43 5.23 -15.33
C VAL A 4 -21.23 4.28 -15.17
N VAL A 5 -21.15 3.65 -13.99
CA VAL A 5 -20.28 2.50 -13.77
C VAL A 5 -20.73 1.43 -14.78
N ALA A 6 -19.79 0.70 -15.37
CA ALA A 6 -20.08 -0.31 -16.39
C ALA A 6 -21.31 -1.16 -16.02
N PRO A 7 -22.18 -1.52 -17.00
CA PRO A 7 -23.38 -2.28 -16.72
C PRO A 7 -23.02 -3.56 -15.97
N TYR A 8 -23.79 -3.85 -14.93
CA TYR A 8 -23.58 -5.02 -14.08
C TYR A 8 -23.68 -6.31 -14.91
N GLU A 9 -22.61 -7.10 -14.92
CA GLU A 9 -22.58 -8.45 -15.51
C GLU A 9 -22.81 -9.50 -14.42
N ALA A 10 -23.70 -10.47 -14.70
CA ALA A 10 -23.91 -11.58 -13.79
C ALA A 10 -22.65 -12.46 -13.74
N SER A 11 -22.26 -12.89 -12.54
CA SER A 11 -21.15 -13.83 -12.38
C SER A 11 -21.43 -15.14 -13.15
N PRO A 12 -20.42 -15.75 -13.79
CA PRO A 12 -20.64 -16.94 -14.63
C PRO A 12 -21.29 -18.13 -13.90
N HIS A 13 -21.05 -18.27 -12.60
CA HIS A 13 -21.74 -19.19 -11.70
C HIS A 13 -21.60 -18.74 -10.24
N GLU A 14 -22.32 -19.41 -9.33
CA GLU A 14 -22.22 -19.17 -7.90
C GLU A 14 -20.87 -19.67 -7.32
N ILE A 15 -20.40 -18.97 -6.28
CA ILE A 15 -19.24 -19.34 -5.48
C ILE A 15 -19.73 -20.00 -4.19
N THR A 16 -19.13 -21.14 -3.84
CA THR A 16 -19.47 -21.99 -2.71
C THR A 16 -18.19 -22.47 -2.02
N SER A 17 -18.31 -23.02 -0.81
CA SER A 17 -17.16 -23.57 -0.07
C SER A 17 -16.43 -24.69 -0.83
N SER A 18 -17.07 -25.32 -1.84
CA SER A 18 -16.50 -26.41 -2.64
C SER A 18 -15.71 -25.94 -3.88
N ASN A 19 -15.98 -24.75 -4.40
CA ASN A 19 -15.44 -24.28 -5.68
C ASN A 19 -14.78 -22.90 -5.64
N TRP A 20 -14.79 -22.20 -4.49
CA TRP A 20 -14.39 -20.80 -4.43
C TRP A 20 -12.94 -20.55 -4.86
N ARG A 21 -12.04 -21.53 -4.79
CA ARG A 21 -10.67 -21.37 -5.31
C ARG A 21 -10.57 -21.41 -6.85
N HIS A 22 -11.56 -21.96 -7.55
CA HIS A 22 -11.48 -22.17 -9.00
C HIS A 22 -11.56 -20.89 -9.83
N SER A 23 -12.05 -19.80 -9.23
CA SER A 23 -12.27 -18.51 -9.91
C SER A 23 -11.38 -17.39 -9.38
N LEU A 24 -10.30 -17.72 -8.64
CA LEU A 24 -9.39 -16.71 -8.11
C LEU A 24 -8.74 -15.92 -9.25
N GLY A 25 -8.70 -14.60 -9.11
CA GLY A 25 -8.16 -13.67 -10.10
C GLY A 25 -9.14 -13.26 -11.20
N ASP A 26 -10.40 -13.70 -11.13
CA ASP A 26 -11.42 -13.37 -12.13
C ASP A 26 -12.44 -12.34 -11.60
N GLU A 27 -12.31 -11.10 -12.06
CA GLU A 27 -13.13 -9.97 -11.65
C GLU A 27 -14.64 -10.16 -11.93
N ARG A 28 -15.01 -11.02 -12.88
CA ARG A 28 -16.42 -11.34 -13.19
C ARG A 28 -17.13 -12.02 -12.02
N PHE A 29 -16.37 -12.64 -11.11
CA PHE A 29 -16.89 -13.27 -9.91
C PHE A 29 -16.96 -12.33 -8.70
N CYS A 30 -16.65 -11.03 -8.84
CA CYS A 30 -16.65 -10.07 -7.73
C CYS A 30 -17.92 -10.12 -6.87
N LYS A 31 -19.11 -10.10 -7.50
CA LYS A 31 -20.37 -10.21 -6.74
C LYS A 31 -20.52 -11.58 -6.08
N ALA A 32 -20.26 -12.67 -6.80
CA ALA A 32 -20.39 -14.02 -6.27
C ALA A 32 -19.46 -14.27 -5.08
N TYR A 33 -18.21 -13.78 -5.13
CA TYR A 33 -17.28 -13.80 -4.00
C TYR A 33 -17.80 -12.98 -2.82
N ARG A 34 -18.29 -11.76 -3.06
CA ARG A 34 -18.86 -10.93 -1.99
C ARG A 34 -20.02 -11.61 -1.28
N ASP A 35 -20.95 -12.18 -2.05
CA ASP A 35 -22.10 -12.87 -1.46
C ASP A 35 -21.66 -14.11 -0.67
N PHE A 36 -20.71 -14.88 -1.19
CA PHE A 36 -20.12 -16.03 -0.50
C PHE A 36 -19.42 -15.64 0.81
N PHE A 37 -18.52 -14.65 0.77
CA PHE A 37 -17.78 -14.23 1.97
C PHE A 37 -18.67 -13.52 2.99
N ASP A 38 -19.66 -12.73 2.55
CA ASP A 38 -20.63 -12.13 3.47
C ASP A 38 -21.44 -13.21 4.19
N GLN A 39 -21.85 -14.27 3.48
CA GLN A 39 -22.51 -15.42 4.08
C GLN A 39 -21.61 -16.15 5.08
N GLU A 40 -20.38 -16.51 4.69
CA GLU A 40 -19.43 -17.23 5.56
C GLU A 40 -19.14 -16.44 6.85
N LEU A 41 -18.91 -15.13 6.73
CA LEU A 41 -18.65 -14.27 7.90
C LEU A 41 -19.92 -14.06 8.73
N THR A 42 -21.10 -13.94 8.11
CA THR A 42 -22.37 -13.77 8.83
C THR A 42 -22.69 -15.01 9.67
N VAL A 43 -22.47 -16.21 9.13
CA VAL A 43 -22.65 -17.48 9.87
C VAL A 43 -21.74 -17.56 11.09
N SER A 44 -20.54 -16.98 11.03
CA SER A 44 -19.60 -16.93 12.16
C SER A 44 -19.96 -15.93 13.26
N GLY A 45 -20.93 -15.03 13.03
CA GLY A 45 -21.39 -14.07 14.02
C GLY A 45 -20.26 -13.22 14.62
N ASN A 46 -20.12 -13.24 15.94
CA ASN A 46 -19.07 -12.50 16.66
C ASN A 46 -17.65 -13.04 16.42
N ASN A 47 -17.52 -14.26 15.87
CA ASN A 47 -16.22 -14.87 15.56
C ASN A 47 -15.77 -14.59 14.12
N TRP A 48 -16.31 -13.55 13.47
CA TRP A 48 -16.01 -13.25 12.07
C TRP A 48 -14.52 -13.02 11.82
N GLN A 49 -13.77 -12.45 12.78
CA GLN A 49 -12.33 -12.19 12.65
C GLN A 49 -11.53 -13.50 12.56
N GLN A 50 -11.90 -14.51 13.36
CA GLN A 50 -11.30 -15.84 13.28
C GLN A 50 -11.60 -16.46 11.91
N LYS A 51 -12.86 -16.45 11.49
CA LYS A 51 -13.28 -16.98 10.18
C LYS A 51 -12.59 -16.26 9.01
N PHE A 52 -12.39 -14.95 9.13
CA PHE A 52 -11.69 -14.14 8.16
C PHE A 52 -10.25 -14.61 7.97
N TRP A 53 -9.52 -14.82 9.07
CA TRP A 53 -8.16 -15.38 9.01
C TRP A 53 -8.14 -16.81 8.48
N GLU A 54 -9.11 -17.65 8.86
CA GLU A 54 -9.25 -19.00 8.31
C GLU A 54 -9.40 -19.00 6.78
N LEU A 55 -10.22 -18.09 6.23
CA LEU A 55 -10.43 -17.93 4.79
C LEU A 55 -9.19 -17.37 4.07
N LEU A 56 -8.49 -16.41 4.66
CA LEU A 56 -7.27 -15.85 4.07
C LEU A 56 -6.10 -16.83 4.06
N LEU A 57 -5.95 -17.59 5.14
CA LEU A 57 -4.87 -18.57 5.28
C LEU A 57 -5.17 -19.85 4.51
N ASP A 58 -6.43 -20.30 4.47
CA ASP A 58 -6.97 -21.44 3.71
C ASP A 58 -6.21 -22.79 3.86
N ASN A 59 -5.11 -22.84 4.63
CA ASN A 59 -4.20 -23.98 4.78
C ASN A 59 -3.82 -24.66 3.44
N LYS A 60 -3.82 -23.91 2.34
CA LYS A 60 -3.37 -24.35 1.01
C LYS A 60 -1.95 -23.85 0.73
N PRO A 61 -1.20 -24.49 -0.18
CA PRO A 61 0.14 -24.04 -0.55
C PRO A 61 0.21 -22.61 -1.08
N GLU A 62 -0.89 -22.13 -1.69
CA GLU A 62 -1.00 -20.79 -2.28
C GLU A 62 -2.17 -20.05 -1.59
N PRO A 63 -1.95 -19.55 -0.37
CA PRO A 63 -2.99 -18.93 0.43
C PRO A 63 -3.34 -17.52 -0.09
N MET A 64 -4.58 -17.08 0.12
CA MET A 64 -5.03 -15.75 -0.31
C MET A 64 -4.22 -14.61 0.34
N ILE A 65 -3.73 -14.83 1.57
CA ILE A 65 -2.89 -13.85 2.28
C ILE A 65 -1.64 -13.44 1.48
N ASN A 66 -1.17 -14.27 0.56
CA ASN A 66 0.00 -13.98 -0.29
C ASN A 66 -0.34 -13.17 -1.54
N SER A 67 -1.59 -12.78 -1.71
CA SER A 67 -2.06 -11.86 -2.77
C SER A 67 -2.59 -10.53 -2.23
N VAL A 68 -2.45 -10.24 -0.93
CA VAL A 68 -3.03 -9.01 -0.36
C VAL A 68 -2.36 -7.72 -0.83
N VAL A 69 -1.15 -7.82 -1.37
CA VAL A 69 -0.42 -6.72 -2.01
C VAL A 69 -0.75 -6.54 -3.51
N SER A 70 -1.49 -7.48 -4.10
CA SER A 70 -1.98 -7.37 -5.48
C SER A 70 -3.03 -6.26 -5.61
N GLY A 71 -3.33 -5.84 -6.84
CA GLY A 71 -4.27 -4.74 -7.07
C GLY A 71 -3.85 -3.45 -6.37
N LEU A 72 -2.56 -3.09 -6.39
CA LEU A 72 -1.99 -1.93 -5.67
C LEU A 72 -2.23 -1.96 -4.14
N ALA A 73 -2.21 -3.17 -3.56
CA ALA A 73 -2.47 -3.42 -2.14
C ALA A 73 -3.84 -2.94 -1.62
N HIS A 74 -4.82 -2.70 -2.51
CA HIS A 74 -6.21 -2.45 -2.11
C HIS A 74 -6.79 -3.55 -1.21
N PRO A 75 -6.52 -4.85 -1.43
CA PRO A 75 -6.98 -5.87 -0.51
C PRO A 75 -6.44 -5.62 0.90
N LEU A 76 -5.12 -5.50 1.08
CA LEU A 76 -4.49 -5.20 2.38
C LEU A 76 -5.06 -3.92 3.04
N ILE A 77 -5.26 -2.85 2.27
CA ILE A 77 -5.86 -1.60 2.77
C ILE A 77 -7.28 -1.84 3.31
N HIS A 78 -8.11 -2.60 2.59
CA HIS A 78 -9.45 -2.97 3.04
C HIS A 78 -9.44 -3.90 4.25
N ILE A 79 -8.46 -4.80 4.38
CA ILE A 79 -8.26 -5.57 5.62
C ILE A 79 -8.04 -4.60 6.78
N GLY A 80 -7.16 -3.61 6.61
CA GLY A 80 -6.93 -2.55 7.59
C GLY A 80 -8.23 -1.89 8.04
N TYR A 81 -9.07 -1.45 7.09
CA TYR A 81 -10.37 -0.83 7.43
C TYR A 81 -11.34 -1.79 8.11
N ALA A 82 -11.38 -3.06 7.71
CA ALA A 82 -12.26 -4.04 8.32
C ALA A 82 -11.98 -4.20 9.82
N PHE A 83 -10.70 -4.28 10.20
CA PHE A 83 -10.28 -4.40 11.59
C PHE A 83 -10.38 -3.08 12.34
N GLU A 84 -10.02 -1.97 11.71
CA GLU A 84 -10.09 -0.63 12.33
C GLU A 84 -11.53 -0.23 12.68
N LEU A 85 -12.47 -0.54 11.78
CA LEU A 85 -13.89 -0.18 11.93
C LEU A 85 -14.70 -1.29 12.61
N ASP A 86 -14.06 -2.42 12.97
CA ASP A 86 -14.72 -3.65 13.44
C ASP A 86 -15.94 -4.02 12.57
N SER A 87 -15.74 -4.03 11.25
CA SER A 87 -16.81 -4.13 10.26
C SER A 87 -16.73 -5.41 9.44
N ARG A 88 -17.64 -6.34 9.73
CA ARG A 88 -17.85 -7.57 8.95
C ARG A 88 -18.13 -7.30 7.47
N ILE A 89 -18.88 -6.23 7.17
CA ILE A 89 -19.22 -5.87 5.78
C ILE A 89 -17.94 -5.51 5.01
N VAL A 90 -17.09 -4.67 5.60
CA VAL A 90 -15.80 -4.29 4.99
C VAL A 90 -14.85 -5.49 4.95
N ALA A 91 -14.93 -6.41 5.92
CA ALA A 91 -14.18 -7.67 5.88
C ALA A 91 -14.56 -8.55 4.68
N SER A 92 -15.86 -8.64 4.35
CA SER A 92 -16.32 -9.33 3.14
C SER A 92 -15.79 -8.68 1.86
N GLU A 93 -15.80 -7.34 1.81
CA GLU A 93 -15.17 -6.59 0.71
C GLU A 93 -13.67 -6.88 0.59
N ALA A 94 -12.95 -6.93 1.72
CA ALA A 94 -11.51 -7.22 1.74
C ALA A 94 -11.19 -8.63 1.24
N LEU A 95 -11.97 -9.65 1.63
CA LEU A 95 -11.84 -11.01 1.10
C LEU A 95 -12.16 -11.05 -0.39
N THR A 96 -13.22 -10.35 -0.82
CA THR A 96 -13.62 -10.24 -2.22
C THR A 96 -12.51 -9.65 -3.07
N LEU A 97 -11.95 -8.51 -2.64
CA LEU A 97 -10.82 -7.86 -3.31
C LEU A 97 -9.61 -8.79 -3.38
N THR A 98 -9.26 -9.45 -2.27
CA THR A 98 -8.16 -10.43 -2.26
C THR A 98 -8.41 -11.54 -3.29
N ALA A 99 -9.64 -12.05 -3.41
CA ALA A 99 -9.98 -13.14 -4.32
C ALA A 99 -9.91 -12.71 -5.80
N VAL A 100 -10.47 -11.55 -6.16
CA VAL A 100 -10.48 -11.08 -7.56
C VAL A 100 -9.17 -10.45 -8.00
N CYS A 101 -8.38 -9.90 -7.07
CA CYS A 101 -7.04 -9.38 -7.37
C CYS A 101 -5.93 -10.45 -7.31
N TYR A 102 -6.28 -11.69 -6.96
CA TYR A 102 -5.34 -12.81 -6.92
C TYR A 102 -4.64 -12.98 -8.28
N ASN A 103 -3.32 -12.92 -8.29
CA ASN A 103 -2.55 -12.89 -9.54
C ASN A 103 -1.10 -13.38 -9.34
N TYR A 104 -0.31 -13.35 -10.41
CA TYR A 104 1.08 -13.85 -10.49
C TYR A 104 2.06 -13.36 -9.39
N HIS A 105 1.73 -12.35 -8.57
CA HIS A 105 2.57 -11.97 -7.43
C HIS A 105 2.73 -13.11 -6.41
N HIS A 106 1.70 -13.93 -6.21
CA HIS A 106 1.75 -15.03 -5.24
C HIS A 106 2.87 -16.03 -5.57
N GLU A 107 3.15 -16.28 -6.85
CA GLU A 107 4.18 -17.23 -7.30
C GLU A 107 5.57 -16.94 -6.73
N PHE A 108 5.85 -15.67 -6.42
CA PHE A 108 7.09 -15.22 -5.80
C PHE A 108 6.95 -15.09 -4.28
N ILE A 109 5.83 -14.52 -3.82
CA ILE A 109 5.56 -14.29 -2.40
C ILE A 109 5.50 -15.61 -1.63
N ASP A 110 4.84 -16.64 -2.18
CA ASP A 110 4.75 -18.00 -1.61
C ASP A 110 6.13 -18.62 -1.33
N LYS A 111 7.17 -18.14 -2.02
CA LYS A 111 8.55 -18.65 -1.94
C LYS A 111 9.49 -17.73 -1.16
N LEU A 112 9.02 -16.58 -0.68
CA LEU A 112 9.84 -15.66 0.12
C LEU A 112 10.31 -16.35 1.40
N LYS A 113 11.59 -16.21 1.69
CA LYS A 113 12.25 -16.73 2.90
C LYS A 113 12.76 -15.55 3.72
N PRO A 114 13.09 -15.72 5.00
CA PRO A 114 13.71 -14.65 5.77
C PRO A 114 15.00 -14.11 5.08
N PRO A 115 15.28 -12.79 5.16
CA PRO A 115 16.54 -12.23 4.67
C PRO A 115 17.77 -12.93 5.25
N LYS A 116 18.75 -13.26 4.41
CA LYS A 116 19.92 -14.05 4.83
C LYS A 116 21.00 -13.25 5.58
N ALA A 117 21.24 -11.99 5.21
CA ALA A 117 22.40 -11.21 5.64
C ALA A 117 22.05 -9.73 5.85
N GLY A 118 21.09 -9.48 6.74
CA GLY A 118 20.62 -8.13 7.08
C GLY A 118 21.75 -7.22 7.56
N SER A 119 22.06 -6.21 6.77
CA SER A 119 23.15 -5.25 7.04
C SER A 119 22.80 -3.80 6.69
N LYS A 120 21.67 -3.59 6.02
CA LYS A 120 21.22 -2.29 5.54
C LYS A 120 19.82 -1.96 6.01
N SER A 121 19.61 -0.69 6.31
CA SER A 121 18.28 -0.11 6.49
C SER A 121 17.50 -0.09 5.17
N ILE A 122 16.18 0.04 5.27
CA ILE A 122 15.30 0.15 4.10
C ILE A 122 15.66 1.36 3.21
N LEU A 123 16.06 2.48 3.81
CA LEU A 123 16.47 3.68 3.06
C LEU A 123 17.77 3.46 2.27
N GLU A 124 18.76 2.78 2.86
CA GLU A 124 20.01 2.43 2.16
C GLU A 124 19.73 1.50 0.98
N ILE A 125 18.85 0.51 1.16
CA ILE A 125 18.45 -0.39 0.08
C ILE A 125 17.80 0.37 -1.07
N PHE A 126 16.90 1.33 -0.81
CA PHE A 126 16.24 2.08 -1.88
C PHE A 126 17.16 3.10 -2.57
N LYS A 127 18.20 3.59 -1.88
CA LYS A 127 19.30 4.35 -2.51
C LYS A 127 20.10 3.47 -3.47
N ASP A 128 20.37 2.23 -3.09
CA ASP A 128 21.07 1.28 -3.96
C ASP A 128 20.20 0.85 -5.15
N LEU A 129 18.91 0.54 -4.93
CA LEU A 129 17.94 0.24 -6.00
C LEU A 129 17.85 1.39 -7.01
N ARG A 130 17.86 2.65 -6.55
CA ARG A 130 17.88 3.81 -7.44
C ARG A 130 19.09 3.79 -8.38
N SER A 131 20.24 3.37 -7.88
CA SER A 131 21.52 3.44 -8.58
C SER A 131 21.85 2.17 -9.38
N ASP A 132 21.04 1.11 -9.27
CA ASP A 132 21.30 -0.17 -9.95
C ASP A 132 20.91 -0.11 -11.44
N ASN A 133 21.91 -0.06 -12.30
CA ASN A 133 21.73 -0.02 -13.76
C ASN A 133 21.24 -1.34 -14.37
N ARG A 134 21.18 -2.43 -13.60
CA ARG A 134 20.58 -3.70 -14.04
C ARG A 134 19.06 -3.66 -14.05
N LEU A 135 18.45 -2.74 -13.29
CA LEU A 135 17.01 -2.56 -13.23
C LEU A 135 16.49 -1.80 -14.45
N PRO A 136 15.28 -2.13 -14.95
CA PRO A 136 14.72 -1.48 -16.11
C PRO A 136 14.50 0.02 -15.88
N LEU A 137 14.50 0.75 -16.99
CA LEU A 137 14.10 2.15 -17.03
C LEU A 137 13.13 2.35 -18.20
N PHE A 138 11.86 2.54 -17.85
CA PHE A 138 10.74 2.70 -18.78
C PHE A 138 10.60 4.15 -19.25
N ASP A 139 9.85 4.35 -20.33
CA ASP A 139 9.66 5.67 -20.94
C ASP A 139 8.75 6.58 -20.11
N ALA A 140 7.83 6.00 -19.36
CA ALA A 140 6.91 6.71 -18.47
C ALA A 140 6.65 5.90 -17.19
N PRO A 141 6.37 6.57 -16.05
CA PRO A 141 5.93 5.90 -14.84
C PRO A 141 4.52 5.30 -14.98
N GLY A 142 4.21 4.29 -14.17
CA GLY A 142 2.84 3.76 -14.06
C GLY A 142 2.75 2.24 -13.88
N VAL A 143 1.56 1.75 -13.52
CA VAL A 143 1.31 0.32 -13.23
C VAL A 143 1.46 -0.60 -14.45
N GLY A 144 1.40 -0.07 -15.67
CA GLY A 144 1.70 -0.85 -16.88
C GLY A 144 3.12 -1.43 -16.88
N ASN A 145 4.02 -0.88 -16.08
CA ASN A 145 5.38 -1.37 -15.90
C ASN A 145 5.47 -2.56 -14.94
N LEU A 146 4.43 -2.89 -14.17
CA LEU A 146 4.50 -3.83 -13.05
C LEU A 146 4.85 -5.26 -13.48
N GLU A 147 4.12 -5.81 -14.44
CA GLU A 147 4.41 -7.16 -14.95
C GLU A 147 5.80 -7.24 -15.62
N PRO A 148 6.21 -6.31 -16.50
CA PRO A 148 7.58 -6.25 -16.99
C PRO A 148 8.64 -6.14 -15.89
N SER A 149 8.41 -5.29 -14.88
CA SER A 149 9.33 -5.11 -13.75
C SER A 149 9.53 -6.40 -12.97
N VAL A 150 8.45 -7.12 -12.65
CA VAL A 150 8.53 -8.40 -11.94
C VAL A 150 9.35 -9.40 -12.75
N LYS A 151 9.04 -9.58 -14.04
CA LYS A 151 9.76 -10.54 -14.91
C LYS A 151 11.26 -10.22 -15.05
N GLN A 152 11.64 -8.95 -15.05
CA GLN A 152 13.03 -8.53 -15.30
C GLN A 152 13.85 -8.31 -14.03
N SER A 153 13.22 -8.00 -12.90
CA SER A 153 13.89 -7.41 -11.74
C SER A 153 13.81 -8.27 -10.48
N ILE A 154 13.02 -9.34 -10.47
CA ILE A 154 12.73 -10.07 -9.23
C ILE A 154 13.99 -10.60 -8.54
N ASP A 155 14.92 -11.22 -9.27
CA ASP A 155 16.16 -11.74 -8.69
C ASP A 155 17.06 -10.64 -8.13
N ILE A 156 17.06 -9.46 -8.78
CA ILE A 156 17.78 -8.28 -8.30
C ILE A 156 17.15 -7.79 -7.00
N VAL A 157 15.82 -7.65 -6.96
CA VAL A 157 15.11 -7.22 -5.74
C VAL A 157 15.28 -8.22 -4.60
N LEU A 158 15.28 -9.52 -4.87
CA LEU A 158 15.57 -10.54 -3.85
C LEU A 158 17.01 -10.44 -3.30
N THR A 159 17.97 -10.02 -4.13
CA THR A 159 19.34 -9.74 -3.67
C THR A 159 19.39 -8.55 -2.69
N TYR A 160 18.55 -7.54 -2.91
CA TYR A 160 18.42 -6.40 -1.99
C TYR A 160 17.62 -6.76 -0.74
N PHE A 161 16.56 -7.54 -0.89
CA PHE A 161 15.79 -8.08 0.22
C PHE A 161 16.68 -8.89 1.19
N ASP A 162 17.59 -9.71 0.68
CA ASP A 162 18.56 -10.48 1.49
C ASP A 162 19.49 -9.61 2.35
N GLN A 163 19.66 -8.31 2.00
CA GLN A 163 20.46 -7.34 2.75
C GLN A 163 19.66 -6.56 3.80
N TRP A 164 18.33 -6.73 3.84
CA TRP A 164 17.48 -5.94 4.73
C TRP A 164 17.64 -6.36 6.19
N GLN A 165 18.05 -5.39 7.01
CA GLN A 165 18.16 -5.55 8.45
C GLN A 165 16.79 -5.40 9.11
N ILE A 166 16.11 -6.53 9.29
CA ILE A 166 14.85 -6.60 10.06
C ILE A 166 15.18 -6.69 11.55
N ASN A 167 14.52 -5.88 12.37
CA ASN A 167 14.61 -6.02 13.82
C ASN A 167 13.70 -7.15 14.29
N ILE A 168 14.18 -8.39 14.16
CA ILE A 168 13.41 -9.58 14.56
C ILE A 168 13.05 -9.57 16.06
N ASN A 169 13.83 -8.89 16.91
CA ASN A 169 13.53 -8.85 18.34
C ASN A 169 12.46 -7.80 18.69
N ASN A 170 12.13 -6.90 17.75
CA ASN A 170 11.12 -5.88 17.91
C ASN A 170 10.46 -5.56 16.56
N LEU A 171 9.41 -6.32 16.22
CA LEU A 171 8.65 -6.13 14.98
C LEU A 171 7.88 -4.80 14.98
N GLU A 172 7.42 -4.31 16.13
CA GLU A 172 6.77 -2.99 16.23
C GLU A 172 7.70 -1.88 15.75
N LYS A 173 8.98 -1.97 16.12
CA LYS A 173 9.99 -1.04 15.63
C LYS A 173 10.21 -1.16 14.12
N THR A 174 10.22 -2.39 13.60
CA THR A 174 10.30 -2.62 12.15
C THR A 174 9.09 -2.02 11.41
N ILE A 175 7.89 -2.17 11.97
CA ILE A 175 6.65 -1.59 11.42
C ILE A 175 6.73 -0.06 11.45
N GLU A 176 7.18 0.53 12.55
CA GLU A 176 7.40 1.98 12.65
C GLU A 176 8.40 2.47 11.59
N ASP A 177 9.55 1.81 11.45
CA ASP A 177 10.58 2.20 10.48
C ASP A 177 10.08 2.09 9.02
N LEU A 178 9.29 1.07 8.71
CA LEU A 178 8.64 0.92 7.40
C LEU A 178 7.53 1.95 7.19
N PHE A 179 6.80 2.33 8.24
CA PHE A 179 5.80 3.37 8.17
C PHE A 179 6.45 4.71 7.86
N ASP A 180 7.49 5.11 8.60
CA ASP A 180 8.27 6.33 8.34
C ASP A 180 8.85 6.32 6.92
N PHE A 181 9.35 5.17 6.47
CA PHE A 181 9.82 4.98 5.11
C PHE A 181 8.72 5.21 4.05
N SER A 182 7.50 4.73 4.29
CA SER A 182 6.37 4.98 3.39
C SER A 182 5.96 6.45 3.33
N VAL A 183 6.14 7.21 4.42
CA VAL A 183 5.96 8.67 4.44
C VAL A 183 7.00 9.34 3.56
N TYR A 184 8.26 8.88 3.56
CA TYR A 184 9.29 9.40 2.66
C TYR A 184 9.00 9.08 1.19
N LEU A 185 8.57 7.85 0.86
CA LEU A 185 8.18 7.52 -0.52
C LEU A 185 7.06 8.44 -1.04
N TYR A 186 6.10 8.76 -0.17
CA TYR A 186 4.98 9.64 -0.49
C TYR A 186 5.40 11.13 -0.58
N GLY A 187 6.04 11.67 0.45
CA GLY A 187 6.22 13.11 0.63
C GLY A 187 7.59 13.66 0.24
N ALA A 188 8.57 12.80 -0.05
CA ALA A 188 9.96 13.18 -0.26
C ALA A 188 10.53 12.76 -1.64
N THR A 189 9.65 12.52 -2.63
CA THR A 189 10.05 12.06 -3.98
C THR A 189 9.77 13.06 -5.12
N HIS A 190 9.13 14.19 -4.81
CA HIS A 190 8.84 15.23 -5.78
C HIS A 190 10.08 16.08 -6.12
N LYS A 191 9.97 16.98 -7.11
CA LYS A 191 11.08 17.90 -7.45
C LYS A 191 11.08 19.11 -6.52
N PRO A 192 12.25 19.70 -6.17
CA PRO A 192 12.30 20.84 -5.23
C PRO A 192 11.33 22.00 -5.54
N ASN A 193 11.16 22.34 -6.82
CA ASN A 193 10.32 23.47 -7.26
C ASN A 193 8.96 23.03 -7.84
N GLN A 194 8.59 21.77 -7.70
CA GLN A 194 7.35 21.21 -8.22
C GLN A 194 6.87 20.11 -7.26
N ILE A 195 5.99 20.49 -6.33
CA ILE A 195 5.42 19.59 -5.33
C ILE A 195 4.27 18.83 -5.99
N ASP A 196 4.48 17.54 -6.22
CA ASP A 196 3.50 16.61 -6.75
C ASP A 196 3.51 15.34 -5.91
N PHE A 197 2.36 14.69 -5.75
CA PHE A 197 2.23 13.43 -5.03
C PHE A 197 1.80 12.32 -5.98
N ASP A 198 2.41 11.15 -5.82
CA ASP A 198 2.19 10.03 -6.72
C ASP A 198 1.05 9.12 -6.24
N PHE A 199 0.13 8.82 -7.17
CA PHE A 199 -1.02 7.97 -6.96
C PHE A 199 -0.62 6.56 -6.52
N PHE A 200 0.48 6.01 -7.03
CA PHE A 200 0.89 4.65 -6.71
C PHE A 200 1.67 4.60 -5.40
N LEU A 201 2.55 5.57 -5.14
CA LEU A 201 3.31 5.61 -3.89
C LEU A 201 2.46 5.91 -2.65
N LEU A 202 1.35 6.65 -2.78
CA LEU A 202 0.44 6.85 -1.63
C LEU A 202 -0.17 5.52 -1.14
N HIS A 203 -0.33 4.51 -2.02
CA HIS A 203 -0.87 3.22 -1.62
C HIS A 203 0.08 2.48 -0.67
N LEU A 204 1.39 2.72 -0.76
CA LEU A 204 2.36 2.16 0.18
C LEU A 204 2.19 2.75 1.58
N LEU A 205 1.90 4.06 1.68
CA LEU A 205 1.60 4.73 2.94
C LEU A 205 0.33 4.17 3.58
N THR A 206 -0.77 4.06 2.81
CA THR A 206 -2.02 3.50 3.33
C THR A 206 -1.91 2.00 3.64
N SER A 207 -1.06 1.26 2.92
CA SER A 207 -0.79 -0.15 3.21
C SER A 207 -0.03 -0.33 4.51
N MET A 208 0.96 0.52 4.81
CA MET A 208 1.64 0.47 6.11
C MET A 208 0.71 0.84 7.27
N HIS A 209 -0.23 1.75 7.03
CA HIS A 209 -1.29 2.01 8.00
C HIS A 209 -2.13 0.76 8.28
N ALA A 210 -2.56 0.06 7.23
CA ALA A 210 -3.27 -1.20 7.38
C ALA A 210 -2.45 -2.25 8.13
N ILE A 211 -1.17 -2.43 7.81
CA ILE A 211 -0.27 -3.35 8.53
C ILE A 211 -0.20 -3.01 10.02
N ARG A 212 -0.05 -1.73 10.38
CA ARG A 212 -0.04 -1.28 11.77
C ARG A 212 -1.34 -1.64 12.50
N ILE A 213 -2.48 -1.48 11.84
CA ILE A 213 -3.80 -1.79 12.41
C ILE A 213 -3.98 -3.30 12.61
N ILE A 214 -3.59 -4.14 11.65
CA ILE A 214 -3.82 -5.59 11.73
C ILE A 214 -2.79 -6.31 12.61
N TYR A 215 -1.60 -5.73 12.81
CA TYR A 215 -0.52 -6.37 13.57
C TYR A 215 -0.93 -6.88 14.97
N PRO A 216 -1.66 -6.11 15.80
CA PRO A 216 -2.18 -6.60 17.10
C PRO A 216 -3.15 -7.78 17.00
N HIS A 217 -3.71 -8.07 15.82
CA HIS A 217 -4.63 -9.17 15.58
C HIS A 217 -3.94 -10.42 15.00
N ILE A 218 -2.62 -10.38 14.81
CA ILE A 218 -1.83 -11.49 14.28
C ILE A 218 -1.08 -12.17 15.42
N ASN A 219 -1.52 -13.38 15.78
CA ASN A 219 -0.88 -14.20 16.82
C ASN A 219 0.33 -14.99 16.30
N ASP A 220 0.40 -15.23 15.00
CA ASP A 220 1.52 -15.94 14.37
C ASP A 220 2.61 -14.95 13.96
N ARG A 221 3.74 -15.03 14.65
CA ARG A 221 4.89 -14.20 14.37
C ARG A 221 5.45 -14.39 12.95
N GLN A 222 5.46 -15.61 12.42
CA GLN A 222 5.96 -15.87 11.07
C GLN A 222 5.05 -15.22 10.02
N LEU A 223 3.74 -15.24 10.26
CA LEU A 223 2.77 -14.54 9.43
C LEU A 223 3.01 -13.02 9.46
N ALA A 224 3.21 -12.44 10.64
CA ALA A 224 3.53 -11.02 10.77
C ALA A 224 4.81 -10.64 10.01
N GLU A 225 5.89 -11.42 10.17
CA GLU A 225 7.14 -11.22 9.43
C GLU A 225 6.91 -11.32 7.91
N HIS A 226 6.14 -12.31 7.45
CA HIS A 226 5.86 -12.53 6.04
C HIS A 226 5.09 -11.37 5.40
N ILE A 227 4.13 -10.76 6.11
CA ILE A 227 3.42 -9.56 5.64
C ILE A 227 4.37 -8.37 5.45
N LEU A 228 5.38 -8.22 6.32
CA LEU A 228 6.40 -7.18 6.15
C LEU A 228 7.29 -7.45 4.92
N TRP A 229 7.58 -8.71 4.63
CA TRP A 229 8.31 -9.09 3.41
C TRP A 229 7.50 -8.80 2.14
N GLN A 230 6.19 -9.06 2.17
CA GLN A 230 5.29 -8.68 1.09
C GLN A 230 5.27 -7.16 0.87
N PHE A 231 5.25 -6.37 1.95
CA PHE A 231 5.34 -4.92 1.86
C PHE A 231 6.66 -4.47 1.19
N PHE A 232 7.79 -5.02 1.62
CA PHE A 232 9.09 -4.73 0.99
C PHE A 232 9.05 -5.04 -0.52
N TYR A 233 8.50 -6.19 -0.89
CA TYR A 233 8.38 -6.62 -2.27
C TYR A 233 7.58 -5.61 -3.11
N ILE A 234 6.36 -5.28 -2.69
CA ILE A 234 5.49 -4.37 -3.46
C ILE A 234 6.03 -2.94 -3.47
N ALA A 235 6.64 -2.47 -2.37
CA ALA A 235 7.31 -1.18 -2.31
C ALA A 235 8.45 -1.08 -3.34
N SER A 236 9.27 -2.14 -3.44
CA SER A 236 10.36 -2.22 -4.42
C SER A 236 9.82 -2.22 -5.85
N MET A 237 8.79 -3.03 -6.13
CA MET A 237 8.18 -3.11 -7.46
C MET A 237 7.55 -1.79 -7.89
N LEU A 238 6.74 -1.16 -7.04
CA LEU A 238 6.12 0.13 -7.34
C LEU A 238 7.16 1.24 -7.51
N TYR A 239 8.21 1.25 -6.67
CA TYR A 239 9.31 2.20 -6.83
C TYR A 239 10.02 2.07 -8.18
N ILE A 240 10.24 0.84 -8.66
CA ILE A 240 10.77 0.60 -10.01
C ILE A 240 9.80 1.07 -11.09
N CYS A 241 8.51 0.76 -10.95
CA CYS A 241 7.46 1.18 -11.89
C CYS A 241 7.33 2.71 -11.99
N GLN A 242 7.63 3.42 -10.90
CA GLN A 242 7.65 4.88 -10.81
C GLN A 242 8.99 5.50 -11.22
N LEU A 243 9.88 4.73 -11.86
CA LEU A 243 11.20 5.19 -12.33
C LEU A 243 12.13 5.64 -11.21
N ARG A 244 12.01 4.97 -10.05
CA ARG A 244 12.93 5.04 -8.89
C ARG A 244 13.20 6.48 -8.46
N PRO A 245 12.17 7.30 -8.16
CA PRO A 245 12.35 8.72 -7.86
C PRO A 245 13.28 8.92 -6.67
N GLU A 246 14.08 9.98 -6.68
CA GLU A 246 14.99 10.26 -5.57
C GLU A 246 14.22 10.51 -4.28
N ILE A 247 14.59 9.81 -3.21
CA ILE A 247 14.03 9.99 -1.87
C ILE A 247 14.90 11.03 -1.14
N ASN A 248 14.48 12.29 -1.16
CA ASN A 248 15.17 13.39 -0.50
C ASN A 248 14.36 13.86 0.72
N GLN A 249 14.71 13.37 1.91
CA GLN A 249 14.01 13.64 3.17
C GLN A 249 13.92 15.14 3.50
N GLU A 250 14.89 15.95 3.06
CA GLU A 250 14.89 17.40 3.28
C GLU A 250 13.71 18.09 2.62
N LEU A 251 13.12 17.50 1.56
CA LEU A 251 11.90 18.01 0.95
C LEU A 251 10.71 18.06 1.92
N ILE A 252 10.72 17.26 2.99
CA ILE A 252 9.73 17.34 4.07
C ILE A 252 10.21 18.26 5.18
N TYR A 253 11.43 18.07 5.67
CA TYR A 253 11.92 18.79 6.85
C TYR A 253 12.12 20.29 6.59
N ASP A 254 12.61 20.67 5.41
CA ASP A 254 12.82 22.06 5.02
C ASP A 254 11.56 22.77 4.52
N TYR A 255 10.44 22.04 4.37
CA TYR A 255 9.17 22.64 3.97
C TYR A 255 8.77 23.72 4.99
N LYS A 256 8.67 24.96 4.51
CA LYS A 256 8.37 26.15 5.32
C LYS A 256 6.87 26.23 5.52
N ILE A 257 6.46 26.19 6.78
CA ILE A 257 5.07 26.29 7.21
C ILE A 257 4.96 27.52 8.09
N ASP A 258 3.91 28.31 7.87
CA ASP A 258 3.55 29.39 8.78
C ASP A 258 3.11 28.80 10.14
N ASP A 259 3.58 29.36 11.26
CA ASP A 259 3.28 28.85 12.60
C ASP A 259 1.77 28.66 12.85
N SER A 260 0.92 29.52 12.26
CA SER A 260 -0.55 29.42 12.36
C SER A 260 -1.14 28.18 11.68
N LYS A 261 -0.41 27.58 10.73
CA LYS A 261 -0.82 26.40 9.95
C LYS A 261 -0.20 25.11 10.45
N GLN A 262 0.82 25.18 11.31
CA GLN A 262 1.53 24.01 11.82
C GLN A 262 0.76 23.34 12.97
N ASN A 263 -0.47 22.89 12.71
CA ASN A 263 -1.30 22.17 13.65
C ASN A 263 -2.35 21.30 12.93
N TRP A 264 -2.84 20.26 13.61
CA TRP A 264 -3.83 19.35 13.05
C TRP A 264 -5.19 20.00 12.78
N ASN A 265 -5.57 21.05 13.50
CA ASN A 265 -6.84 21.73 13.24
C ASN A 265 -6.83 22.36 11.83
N TYR A 266 -5.75 23.02 11.44
CA TYR A 266 -5.59 23.55 10.08
C TYR A 266 -5.70 22.45 9.02
N VAL A 267 -4.99 21.34 9.21
CA VAL A 267 -5.01 20.21 8.27
C VAL A 267 -6.42 19.62 8.15
N ILE A 268 -7.10 19.38 9.27
CA ILE A 268 -8.44 18.79 9.31
C ILE A 268 -9.45 19.74 8.65
N GLU A 269 -9.49 21.01 9.08
CA GLU A 269 -10.37 22.04 8.50
C GLU A 269 -10.22 22.11 6.99
N ARG A 270 -8.98 22.17 6.50
CA ARG A 270 -8.71 22.23 5.06
C ARG A 270 -9.10 20.94 4.34
N SER A 271 -8.96 19.77 4.97
CA SER A 271 -9.32 18.49 4.36
C SER A 271 -10.83 18.26 4.26
N VAL A 272 -11.61 18.69 5.26
CA VAL A 272 -13.04 18.31 5.36
C VAL A 272 -14.00 19.43 4.96
N ASN A 273 -13.58 20.69 5.01
CA ASN A 273 -14.44 21.85 4.76
C ASN A 273 -14.11 22.57 3.44
N THR A 274 -13.43 21.90 2.50
CA THR A 274 -13.11 22.42 1.16
C THR A 274 -13.39 21.36 0.08
N GLU A 275 -13.17 21.67 -1.20
CA GLU A 275 -13.28 20.69 -2.29
C GLU A 275 -12.41 19.43 -2.10
N LEU A 276 -11.36 19.51 -1.26
CA LEU A 276 -10.50 18.36 -0.93
C LEU A 276 -11.26 17.20 -0.27
N ALA A 277 -12.42 17.46 0.34
CA ALA A 277 -13.25 16.44 0.96
C ALA A 277 -13.83 15.43 -0.05
N GLU A 278 -13.89 15.79 -1.33
CA GLU A 278 -14.37 14.92 -2.40
C GLU A 278 -13.32 13.87 -2.83
N ASP A 279 -12.06 14.03 -2.40
CA ASP A 279 -10.99 13.08 -2.70
C ASP A 279 -10.74 12.10 -1.56
N ALA A 280 -11.22 10.86 -1.76
CA ALA A 280 -10.98 9.76 -0.84
C ALA A 280 -9.48 9.49 -0.59
N HIS A 281 -8.58 9.70 -1.56
CA HIS A 281 -7.14 9.46 -1.37
C HIS A 281 -6.52 10.48 -0.43
N LEU A 282 -6.90 11.76 -0.56
CA LEU A 282 -6.43 12.81 0.34
C LEU A 282 -6.87 12.52 1.77
N VAL A 283 -8.15 12.18 1.97
CA VAL A 283 -8.68 11.85 3.30
C VAL A 283 -7.94 10.66 3.90
N LYS A 284 -7.66 9.61 3.10
CA LYS A 284 -6.87 8.44 3.53
C LYS A 284 -5.46 8.83 3.98
N VAL A 285 -4.75 9.65 3.21
CA VAL A 285 -3.40 10.11 3.54
C VAL A 285 -3.40 10.94 4.83
N VAL A 286 -4.27 11.95 4.91
CA VAL A 286 -4.32 12.86 6.07
C VAL A 286 -4.65 12.11 7.35
N ARG A 287 -5.66 11.21 7.31
CA ARG A 287 -5.99 10.35 8.46
C ARG A 287 -4.81 9.44 8.84
N THR A 288 -4.18 8.81 7.85
CA THR A 288 -3.04 7.92 8.05
C THR A 288 -1.90 8.63 8.79
N LEU A 289 -1.54 9.84 8.37
CA LEU A 289 -0.48 10.64 8.99
C LEU A 289 -0.87 11.12 10.39
N ARG A 290 -2.11 11.56 10.59
CA ARG A 290 -2.63 11.99 11.90
C ARG A 290 -2.52 10.86 12.93
N ASP A 291 -3.04 9.71 12.57
CA ASP A 291 -3.14 8.57 13.48
C ASP A 291 -1.75 7.97 13.76
N ALA A 292 -0.82 8.07 12.81
CA ALA A 292 0.58 7.76 13.02
C ALA A 292 1.26 8.72 14.00
N GLU A 293 1.02 10.02 13.91
CA GLU A 293 1.60 10.99 14.86
C GLU A 293 1.10 10.77 16.29
N VAL A 294 -0.19 10.45 16.44
CA VAL A 294 -0.77 10.09 17.75
C VAL A 294 -0.06 8.87 18.34
N PHE A 295 0.32 7.90 17.50
CA PHE A 295 0.87 6.62 17.95
C PHE A 295 2.41 6.62 18.11
N TYR A 296 3.14 7.19 17.16
CA TYR A 296 4.61 7.20 17.10
C TYR A 296 5.23 8.52 17.59
N GLY A 297 4.42 9.53 17.90
CA GLY A 297 4.86 10.88 18.26
C GLY A 297 5.24 11.74 17.07
N SER A 298 5.70 12.97 17.31
CA SER A 298 5.86 13.98 16.26
C SER A 298 6.98 13.71 15.24
N LYS A 299 8.03 12.96 15.62
CA LYS A 299 9.19 12.64 14.76
C LYS A 299 9.77 13.89 14.04
N ASN A 300 10.06 14.95 14.80
CA ASN A 300 10.50 16.24 14.25
C ASN A 300 9.50 16.87 13.25
N GLY A 301 8.21 16.59 13.45
CA GLY A 301 7.12 17.05 12.60
C GLY A 301 6.95 16.25 11.30
N LEU A 302 7.56 15.06 11.16
CA LEU A 302 7.48 14.25 9.94
C LEU A 302 6.04 14.11 9.41
N TYR A 303 5.10 13.72 10.27
CA TYR A 303 3.73 13.47 9.87
C TYR A 303 2.95 14.76 9.63
N LEU A 304 2.93 15.69 10.59
CA LEU A 304 2.23 16.96 10.45
C LEU A 304 2.75 17.81 9.28
N LYS A 305 4.08 17.91 9.08
CA LYS A 305 4.65 18.65 7.94
C LYS A 305 4.24 18.03 6.62
N THR A 306 4.28 16.70 6.52
CA THR A 306 3.82 15.99 5.32
C THR A 306 2.33 16.27 5.07
N ALA A 307 1.49 16.24 6.12
CA ALA A 307 0.05 16.48 5.99
C ALA A 307 -0.27 17.93 5.59
N VAL A 308 0.39 18.93 6.19
CA VAL A 308 0.26 20.34 5.79
C VAL A 308 0.66 20.51 4.32
N LYS A 309 1.81 19.96 3.93
CA LYS A 309 2.29 19.99 2.55
C LYS A 309 1.30 19.33 1.58
N THR A 310 0.66 18.23 1.98
CA THR A 310 -0.41 17.58 1.19
C THR A 310 -1.59 18.52 0.96
N VAL A 311 -2.20 19.06 2.02
CA VAL A 311 -3.43 19.88 1.90
C VAL A 311 -3.18 21.24 1.25
N GLU A 312 -1.93 21.71 1.19
CA GLU A 312 -1.56 22.95 0.49
C GLU A 312 -1.30 22.76 -1.01
N ASN A 313 -0.95 21.56 -1.45
CA ASN A 313 -0.47 21.32 -2.83
C ASN A 313 -1.35 20.35 -3.64
N VAL A 314 -2.23 19.57 -3.01
CA VAL A 314 -3.25 18.80 -3.72
C VAL A 314 -4.39 19.74 -4.15
N ASN A 315 -4.81 19.67 -5.42
CA ASN A 315 -5.94 20.43 -5.97
C ASN A 315 -6.84 19.51 -6.81
N THR A 316 -8.16 19.59 -6.64
CA THR A 316 -9.18 18.69 -7.22
C THR A 316 -9.12 18.54 -8.74
N ASP A 317 -8.66 19.58 -9.44
CA ASP A 317 -8.56 19.55 -10.90
C ASP A 317 -7.42 18.65 -11.42
N ASN A 318 -6.40 18.37 -10.60
CA ASN A 318 -5.17 17.71 -11.03
C ASN A 318 -4.37 17.17 -9.81
N MET A 319 -4.97 16.26 -9.04
CA MET A 319 -4.51 15.91 -7.68
C MET A 319 -3.27 15.02 -7.60
N TRP A 320 -3.21 13.96 -8.42
CA TRP A 320 -2.21 12.89 -8.29
C TRP A 320 -1.45 12.67 -9.59
N ILE A 321 -0.14 12.49 -9.50
CA ILE A 321 0.70 12.10 -10.65
C ILE A 321 0.89 10.59 -10.70
N GLY A 322 1.44 10.09 -11.81
CA GLY A 322 1.76 8.67 -11.99
C GLY A 322 0.88 7.93 -13.01
N GLY A 323 -0.27 8.49 -13.39
CA GLY A 323 -1.10 7.94 -14.47
C GLY A 323 -0.41 8.07 -15.85
N PRO A 324 -0.66 7.15 -16.81
CA PRO A 324 0.07 7.07 -18.08
C PRO A 324 -0.01 8.30 -18.99
N ILE A 325 -0.85 9.28 -18.66
CA ILE A 325 -1.12 10.49 -19.46
C ILE A 325 -0.67 11.77 -18.73
N ASN A 326 -0.05 11.67 -17.55
CA ASN A 326 0.31 12.87 -16.78
C ASN A 326 1.63 13.50 -17.27
N PRO A 327 1.63 14.76 -17.75
CA PRO A 327 2.87 15.43 -18.17
C PRO A 327 3.79 15.79 -16.99
N ARG A 328 3.27 15.77 -15.75
CA ARG A 328 4.04 15.96 -14.52
C ARG A 328 4.56 14.64 -14.00
N GLN A 329 5.78 14.68 -13.45
CA GLN A 329 6.52 13.52 -12.98
C GLN A 329 7.32 13.89 -11.74
N LEU A 330 7.53 12.90 -10.88
CA LEU A 330 8.41 12.96 -9.70
C LEU A 330 9.87 13.27 -10.10
N ASN A 331 10.77 13.32 -9.11
CA ASN A 331 12.21 13.39 -9.33
C ASN A 331 12.79 12.05 -9.81
N ILE A 332 12.31 11.58 -10.97
CA ILE A 332 12.59 10.27 -11.55
C ILE A 332 14.03 10.14 -12.06
N LEU A 333 14.53 8.91 -12.15
CA LEU A 333 15.73 8.61 -12.92
C LEU A 333 15.44 8.78 -14.42
N LYS A 334 16.37 9.37 -15.18
CA LYS A 334 16.28 9.54 -16.65
C LYS A 334 17.50 8.93 -17.33
N ARG A 335 17.33 8.47 -18.58
CA ARG A 335 18.48 8.14 -19.43
C ARG A 335 19.26 9.43 -19.68
N VAL A 336 20.56 9.40 -19.36
CA VAL A 336 21.51 10.49 -19.65
C VAL A 336 21.78 10.53 -21.14
#